data_AF-A0A7R9TQ67-F1
#
_entry.id   AF-A0A7R9TQ67-F1
#
_cell.length_a   1.000
_cell.length_b   1.000
_cell.length_c   1.000
_cell.angle_alpha   90.00
_cell.angle_beta   90.00
_cell.angle_gamma   90.00
#
_symmetry.space_group_name_H-M   'P 1'
#
loop_
_entity.id
_entity.type
_entity.pdbx_description
1 polymer ?
#
loop_
_entity_poly.entity_id
_entity_poly.type
_entity_poly.pdbx_seq_one_letter_code
_entity_poly.pdbx_strand_id
1 'polypeptide(L)'
;CDREGENIAFEVMDVCRGVKPTLRILRARFSALSHNDVTRALNALVAPNENESKAVDMRQELDLRLGASFTRFNTMLLQNRFRLPGANEDGRGAVVSYGPCQFPTLGFIVQRKWDQDAHVPERFWKIRLTHRPGAAADGSGGGGGGGRVRGG
;
A
#
# COMPACT_ATOMS: atom_id res chain seq x y z
N CYS A 1 -14.03 -7.17 -11.46
CA CYS A 1 -14.72 -5.87 -11.35
C CYS A 1 -14.62 -5.34 -9.92
N ASP A 2 -14.06 -4.14 -9.73
CA ASP A 2 -13.90 -3.46 -8.45
C ASP A 2 -14.62 -2.11 -8.42
N ARG A 3 -14.56 -1.40 -7.27
CA ARG A 3 -15.28 -0.13 -7.06
C ARG A 3 -14.76 0.99 -7.97
N GLU A 4 -13.45 1.06 -8.21
CA GLU A 4 -12.85 2.03 -9.14
C GLU A 4 -13.38 1.81 -10.57
N GLY A 5 -13.47 0.54 -10.99
CA GLY A 5 -14.06 0.19 -12.28
C GLY A 5 -15.55 0.50 -12.41
N GLU A 6 -16.30 0.55 -11.30
CA GLU A 6 -17.69 1.06 -11.30
C GLU A 6 -17.73 2.59 -11.37
N ASN A 7 -16.88 3.29 -10.62
CA ASN A 7 -16.81 4.76 -10.65
C ASN A 7 -16.48 5.29 -12.06
N ILE A 8 -15.48 4.72 -12.73
CA ILE A 8 -15.15 5.03 -14.12
C ILE A 8 -16.34 4.74 -15.06
N ALA A 9 -17.11 3.68 -14.80
CA ALA A 9 -18.28 3.38 -15.62
C ALA A 9 -19.31 4.51 -15.52
N PHE A 10 -19.53 5.09 -14.34
CA PHE A 10 -20.42 6.23 -14.15
C PHE A 10 -19.91 7.51 -14.84
N GLU A 11 -18.61 7.79 -14.80
CA GLU A 11 -18.02 8.90 -15.56
C GLU A 11 -18.30 8.78 -17.07
N VAL A 12 -18.10 7.58 -17.63
CA VAL A 12 -18.39 7.29 -19.04
C VAL A 12 -19.88 7.44 -19.34
N MET A 13 -20.73 6.95 -18.42
CA MET A 13 -22.19 7.05 -18.56
C MET A 13 -22.67 8.50 -18.63
N ASP A 14 -22.11 9.38 -17.81
CA ASP A 14 -22.49 10.79 -17.77
C ASP A 14 -22.11 11.50 -19.07
N VAL A 15 -20.91 11.22 -19.61
CA VAL A 15 -20.49 11.72 -20.93
C VAL A 15 -21.43 11.24 -22.04
N CYS A 16 -21.77 9.94 -22.06
CA CYS A 16 -22.68 9.39 -23.06
C CYS A 16 -24.11 9.94 -22.95
N ARG A 17 -24.62 10.11 -21.73
CA ARG A 17 -25.96 10.67 -21.47
C ARG A 17 -26.06 12.15 -21.81
N GLY A 18 -24.94 12.89 -21.74
CA GLY A 18 -24.87 14.26 -22.25
C GLY A 18 -25.24 14.38 -23.73
N VAL A 19 -25.03 13.31 -24.51
CA VAL A 19 -25.42 13.24 -25.94
C VAL A 19 -26.79 12.59 -26.11
N LYS A 20 -27.05 11.45 -25.44
CA LYS A 20 -28.32 10.71 -25.53
C LYS A 20 -28.88 10.40 -24.13
N PRO A 21 -29.77 11.25 -23.59
CA PRO A 21 -30.31 11.07 -22.24
C PRO A 21 -31.09 9.76 -22.04
N THR A 22 -31.71 9.23 -23.10
CA THR A 22 -32.50 7.98 -23.07
C THR A 22 -31.67 6.73 -23.32
N LEU A 23 -30.33 6.83 -23.30
CA LEU A 23 -29.45 5.69 -23.56
C LEU A 23 -29.61 4.63 -22.46
N ARG A 24 -29.94 3.39 -22.87
CA ARG A 24 -29.95 2.23 -21.98
C ARG A 24 -28.51 1.75 -21.79
N ILE A 25 -28.03 1.79 -20.56
CA ILE A 25 -26.67 1.41 -20.20
C ILE A 25 -26.71 0.17 -19.31
N LEU A 26 -25.88 -0.82 -19.65
CA LEU A 26 -25.77 -2.10 -18.96
C LEU A 26 -24.30 -2.38 -18.67
N ARG A 27 -24.04 -3.16 -17.62
CA ARG A 27 -22.72 -3.51 -17.10
C ARG A 27 -22.51 -5.02 -17.22
N ALA A 28 -21.47 -5.40 -17.97
CA ALA A 28 -20.96 -6.76 -17.95
C ALA A 28 -20.06 -6.95 -16.72
N ARG A 29 -20.28 -8.01 -15.93
CA ARG A 29 -19.45 -8.35 -14.78
C ARG A 29 -18.69 -9.65 -15.03
N PHE A 30 -17.36 -9.58 -14.94
CA PHE A 30 -16.46 -10.71 -15.10
C PHE A 30 -15.28 -10.58 -14.12
N SER A 31 -14.64 -11.70 -13.83
CA SER A 31 -13.51 -11.81 -12.89
C SER A 31 -12.21 -12.22 -13.60
N ALA A 32 -12.29 -12.67 -14.85
CA ALA A 32 -11.19 -13.06 -15.70
C ALA A 32 -11.49 -12.72 -17.17
N LEU A 33 -10.44 -12.59 -17.98
CA LEU A 33 -10.54 -12.35 -19.42
C LEU A 33 -10.63 -13.64 -20.25
N SER A 34 -11.08 -14.74 -19.65
CA SER A 34 -11.26 -16.01 -20.37
C SER A 34 -12.53 -15.99 -21.21
N HIS A 35 -12.53 -16.72 -22.34
CA HIS A 35 -13.68 -16.80 -23.23
C HIS A 35 -14.98 -17.15 -22.50
N ASN A 36 -14.94 -18.17 -21.63
CA ASN A 36 -16.12 -18.63 -20.90
C ASN A 36 -16.67 -17.56 -19.94
N ASP A 37 -15.80 -16.78 -19.28
CA ASP A 37 -16.24 -15.75 -18.32
C ASP A 37 -16.85 -14.54 -19.05
N VAL A 38 -16.22 -14.09 -20.14
CA VAL A 38 -16.71 -12.99 -20.97
C VAL A 38 -18.05 -13.36 -21.62
N THR A 39 -18.17 -14.55 -22.22
CA THR A 39 -19.41 -15.01 -22.85
C THR A 39 -20.55 -15.09 -21.83
N ARG A 40 -20.28 -15.59 -20.61
CA ARG A 40 -21.27 -15.60 -19.53
C ARG A 40 -21.70 -14.18 -19.13
N ALA A 41 -20.75 -13.26 -18.99
CA ALA A 41 -21.03 -11.87 -18.61
C ALA A 41 -21.90 -11.14 -19.65
N LEU A 42 -21.66 -11.40 -20.94
CA LEU A 42 -22.46 -10.83 -22.03
C LEU A 42 -23.90 -11.37 -22.06
N ASN A 43 -24.09 -12.63 -21.67
CA ASN A 43 -25.42 -13.24 -21.58
C ASN A 43 -26.21 -12.83 -20.32
N ALA A 44 -25.54 -12.23 -19.33
CA ALA A 44 -26.12 -11.87 -18.04
C ALA A 44 -25.75 -10.42 -17.65
N LEU A 45 -26.05 -9.48 -18.55
CA LEU A 45 -25.82 -8.05 -18.30
C LEU A 45 -26.69 -7.53 -17.15
N VAL A 46 -26.10 -6.70 -16.29
CA VAL A 46 -26.78 -6.11 -15.12
C VAL A 46 -26.77 -4.58 -15.19
N ALA A 47 -27.48 -3.91 -14.28
CA ALA A 47 -27.35 -2.46 -14.12
C ALA A 47 -26.00 -2.12 -13.42
N PRO A 48 -25.37 -0.99 -13.77
CA PRO A 48 -24.24 -0.42 -13.00
C PRO A 48 -24.64 -0.13 -11.54
N ASN A 49 -23.70 -0.28 -10.60
CA ASN A 49 -24.00 -0.09 -9.17
C ASN A 49 -23.59 1.32 -8.69
N GLU A 50 -24.56 2.23 -8.59
CA GLU A 50 -24.33 3.62 -8.20
C GLU A 50 -23.75 3.78 -6.78
N ASN A 51 -24.09 2.87 -5.86
CA ASN A 51 -23.60 2.95 -4.49
C ASN A 51 -22.09 2.68 -4.41
N GLU A 52 -21.56 1.83 -5.29
CA GLU A 52 -20.12 1.58 -5.37
C GLU A 52 -19.36 2.80 -5.90
N SER A 53 -19.91 3.48 -6.93
CA SER A 53 -19.37 4.76 -7.41
C SER A 53 -19.37 5.83 -6.32
N LYS A 54 -20.51 6.06 -5.68
CA LYS A 54 -20.65 7.08 -4.62
C LYS A 54 -19.68 6.86 -3.45
N ALA A 55 -19.38 5.61 -3.13
CA ALA A 55 -18.39 5.29 -2.11
C ALA A 55 -16.97 5.70 -2.52
N VAL A 56 -16.63 5.57 -3.81
CA VAL A 56 -15.34 6.04 -4.36
C VAL A 56 -15.30 7.57 -4.37
N ASP A 57 -16.36 8.23 -4.86
CA ASP A 57 -16.46 9.69 -4.89
C ASP A 57 -16.29 10.29 -3.48
N MET A 58 -16.99 9.72 -2.49
CA MET A 58 -16.87 10.15 -1.09
C MET A 58 -15.44 9.98 -0.56
N ARG A 59 -14.78 8.86 -0.86
CA ARG A 59 -13.39 8.62 -0.45
C ARG A 59 -12.44 9.64 -1.07
N GLN A 60 -12.55 9.88 -2.37
CA GLN A 60 -11.72 10.85 -3.10
C GLN A 60 -11.91 12.27 -2.51
N GLU A 61 -13.16 12.66 -2.22
CA GLU A 61 -13.46 13.95 -1.62
C GLU A 61 -12.89 14.11 -0.21
N LEU A 62 -13.00 13.07 0.64
CA LEU A 62 -12.40 13.08 1.97
C LEU A 62 -10.88 13.19 1.91
N ASP A 63 -10.24 12.37 1.07
CA ASP A 63 -8.79 12.36 0.89
C ASP A 63 -8.29 13.72 0.40
N LEU A 64 -8.99 14.34 -0.56
CA LEU A 64 -8.65 15.66 -1.09
C LEU A 64 -8.85 16.76 -0.04
N ARG A 65 -10.01 16.82 0.61
CA ARG A 65 -10.33 17.90 1.56
C ARG A 65 -9.44 17.85 2.79
N LEU A 66 -9.26 16.67 3.39
CA LEU A 66 -8.40 16.50 4.56
C LEU A 66 -6.93 16.65 4.17
N GLY A 67 -6.50 15.98 3.09
CA GLY A 67 -5.13 16.02 2.61
C GLY A 67 -4.69 17.44 2.26
N ALA A 68 -5.48 18.19 1.50
CA ALA A 68 -5.15 19.56 1.11
C ALA A 68 -5.13 20.52 2.32
N SER A 69 -6.14 20.43 3.20
CA SER A 69 -6.26 21.30 4.38
C SER A 69 -5.06 21.12 5.32
N PHE A 70 -4.78 19.88 5.75
CA PHE A 70 -3.70 19.62 6.70
C PHE A 70 -2.32 19.78 6.06
N THR A 71 -2.12 19.39 4.81
CA THR A 71 -0.84 19.60 4.10
C THR A 71 -0.51 21.09 4.01
N ARG A 72 -1.47 21.92 3.59
CA ARG A 72 -1.24 23.38 3.48
C ARG A 72 -0.94 24.00 4.84
N PHE A 73 -1.77 23.68 5.84
CA PHE A 73 -1.59 24.19 7.20
C PHE A 73 -0.20 23.82 7.77
N ASN A 74 0.15 22.53 7.76
CA ASN A 74 1.42 22.05 8.31
C ASN A 74 2.63 22.61 7.54
N THR A 75 2.55 22.63 6.21
CA THR A 75 3.63 23.14 5.36
C THR A 75 3.89 24.62 5.65
N MET A 76 2.84 25.45 5.65
CA MET A 76 3.00 26.89 5.92
C MET A 76 3.47 27.15 7.35
N LEU A 77 2.89 26.48 8.34
CA LEU A 77 3.28 26.63 9.74
C LEU A 77 4.77 26.30 9.96
N LEU A 78 5.22 25.17 9.41
CA LEU A 78 6.58 24.69 9.61
C LEU A 78 7.62 25.49 8.82
N GLN A 79 7.31 25.87 7.58
CA GLN A 79 8.20 26.71 6.77
C GLN A 79 8.34 28.12 7.35
N ASN A 80 7.29 28.67 7.96
CA ASN A 80 7.36 29.98 8.60
C ASN A 80 8.19 29.94 9.90
N ARG A 81 8.18 28.82 10.62
CA ARG A 81 8.83 28.70 11.93
C ARG A 81 10.27 28.17 11.86
N PHE A 82 10.56 27.34 10.85
CA PHE A 82 11.80 26.59 10.73
C PHE A 82 12.31 26.58 9.28
N ARG A 83 13.63 26.56 9.10
CA ARG A 83 14.23 26.21 7.80
C ARG A 83 14.17 24.70 7.62
N LEU A 84 13.18 24.22 6.88
CA LEU A 84 13.04 22.79 6.62
C LEU A 84 14.18 22.25 5.74
N PRO A 85 14.50 20.95 5.83
CA PRO A 85 15.47 20.30 4.96
C PRO A 85 15.11 20.52 3.48
N GLY A 86 16.13 20.77 2.65
CA GLY A 86 15.94 21.04 1.22
C GLY A 86 15.32 22.41 0.93
N ALA A 87 15.37 23.36 1.86
CA ALA A 87 14.96 24.74 1.59
C ALA A 87 15.89 25.41 0.57
N ASN A 88 15.28 25.96 -0.48
CA ASN A 88 15.98 26.74 -1.50
C ASN A 88 16.39 28.13 -0.96
N GLU A 89 17.11 28.91 -1.76
CA GLU A 89 17.57 30.26 -1.42
C GLU A 89 16.42 31.20 -0.98
N ASP A 90 15.21 30.98 -1.50
CA ASP A 90 13.98 31.70 -1.16
C ASP A 90 13.37 31.30 0.20
N GLY A 91 14.02 30.43 0.97
CA GLY A 91 13.56 29.95 2.28
C GLY A 91 12.37 28.97 2.22
N ARG A 92 11.89 28.62 1.03
CA ARG A 92 10.82 27.64 0.83
C ARG A 92 11.37 26.23 0.96
N GLY A 93 11.03 25.58 2.06
CA GLY A 93 11.36 24.20 2.38
C GLY A 93 10.57 23.15 1.60
N ALA A 94 10.83 21.87 1.89
CA ALA A 94 10.00 20.77 1.41
C ALA A 94 8.53 20.90 1.88
N VAL A 95 7.62 20.27 1.13
CA VAL A 95 6.20 20.15 1.48
C VAL A 95 6.04 19.08 2.56
N VAL A 96 5.25 19.39 3.60
CA VAL A 96 4.90 18.44 4.66
C VAL A 96 3.50 17.93 4.39
N SER A 97 3.41 16.79 3.69
CA SER A 97 2.14 16.19 3.30
C SER A 97 1.46 15.44 4.44
N TYR A 98 0.12 15.47 4.40
CA TYR A 98 -0.74 14.70 5.28
C TYR A 98 -1.76 13.94 4.43
N GLY A 99 -2.01 12.69 4.80
CA GLY A 99 -3.09 11.87 4.25
C GLY A 99 -3.71 11.02 5.36
N PRO A 100 -5.05 10.87 5.40
CA PRO A 100 -5.74 10.17 6.48
C PRO A 100 -5.31 8.70 6.61
N CYS A 101 -4.92 8.04 5.50
CA CYS A 101 -4.35 6.69 5.52
C CYS A 101 -2.80 6.69 5.61
N GLN A 102 -2.14 7.69 5.02
CA GLN A 102 -0.68 7.81 5.03
C GLN A 102 -0.14 8.01 6.46
N PHE A 103 -0.82 8.84 7.27
CA PHE A 103 -0.39 9.18 8.62
C PHE A 103 -0.33 7.97 9.58
N PRO A 104 -1.41 7.16 9.74
CA PRO A 104 -1.33 5.95 10.56
C PRO A 104 -0.36 4.90 10.00
N THR A 105 -0.19 4.84 8.67
CA THR A 105 0.79 3.94 8.04
C THR A 105 2.22 4.28 8.47
N LEU A 106 2.59 5.56 8.47
CA LEU A 106 3.87 6.01 9.02
C LEU A 106 3.96 5.75 10.53
N GLY A 107 2.84 5.90 11.25
CA GLY A 107 2.74 5.60 12.68
C GLY A 107 3.22 4.20 13.05
N PHE A 108 2.90 3.17 12.25
CA PHE A 108 3.39 1.81 12.50
C PHE A 108 4.92 1.68 12.42
N ILE A 109 5.55 2.38 11.48
CA ILE A 109 7.01 2.37 11.31
C ILE A 109 7.67 3.08 12.48
N VAL A 110 7.15 4.26 12.86
CA VAL A 110 7.66 5.04 13.98
C VAL A 110 7.51 4.28 15.29
N GLN A 111 6.36 3.67 15.55
CA GLN A 111 6.12 2.86 16.74
C GLN A 111 7.12 1.70 16.81
N ARG A 112 7.32 0.98 15.70
CA ARG A 112 8.28 -0.13 15.66
C ARG A 112 9.69 0.32 15.98
N LYS A 113 10.09 1.51 15.51
CA LYS A 113 11.40 2.10 15.82
C LYS A 113 11.53 2.42 17.32
N TRP A 114 10.50 3.02 17.91
CA TRP A 114 10.49 3.28 19.35
C TRP A 114 10.58 2.01 20.18
N ASP A 115 9.89 0.94 19.79
CA ASP A 115 9.97 -0.35 20.48
C ASP A 115 11.39 -0.95 20.40
N GLN A 116 12.10 -0.77 19.28
CA GLN A 116 13.49 -1.21 19.12
C GLN A 116 14.43 -0.39 20.00
N ASP A 117 14.24 0.94 20.04
CA ASP A 117 15.08 1.85 20.83
C ASP A 117 14.89 1.65 22.34
N ALA A 118 13.66 1.31 22.75
CA ALA A 118 13.32 0.99 24.13
C ALA A 118 13.68 -0.45 24.52
N HIS A 119 14.08 -1.31 23.57
CA HIS A 119 14.39 -2.70 23.86
C HIS A 119 15.68 -2.81 24.68
N VAL A 120 15.56 -3.36 25.88
CA VAL A 120 16.71 -3.73 26.72
C VAL A 120 16.98 -5.23 26.51
N PRO A 121 18.13 -5.61 25.91
CA PRO A 121 18.44 -7.02 25.66
C PRO A 121 18.64 -7.80 26.96
N GLU A 122 18.00 -8.97 27.06
CA GLU A 122 18.13 -9.86 28.20
C GLU A 122 18.94 -11.12 27.86
N ARG A 123 19.84 -11.52 28.76
CA ARG A 123 20.63 -12.75 28.58
C ARG A 123 19.75 -13.96 28.89
N PHE A 124 19.74 -14.93 27.99
CA PHE A 124 19.06 -16.21 28.20
C PHE A 124 19.95 -17.37 27.75
N TRP A 125 19.64 -18.57 28.26
CA TRP A 125 20.31 -19.81 27.88
C TRP A 125 19.34 -20.72 27.12
N LYS A 126 19.87 -21.51 26.18
CA LYS A 126 19.12 -22.53 25.46
C LYS A 126 19.95 -23.80 25.29
N ILE A 127 19.31 -24.96 25.38
CA ILE A 127 19.94 -26.25 25.08
C ILE A 127 19.95 -26.42 23.57
N ARG A 128 21.13 -26.67 22.98
CA ARG A 128 21.29 -26.95 21.54
C ARG A 128 21.78 -28.38 21.37
N LEU A 129 20.91 -29.27 20.88
CA LEU A 129 21.27 -30.64 20.51
C LEU A 129 21.66 -30.67 19.02
N THR A 130 22.83 -31.23 18.71
CA THR A 130 23.25 -31.51 17.33
C THR A 130 23.62 -32.98 17.23
N HIS A 131 22.93 -33.72 16.35
CA HIS A 131 23.22 -35.12 16.04
C HIS A 131 23.89 -35.20 14.67
N ARG A 132 25.06 -35.83 14.59
CA ARG A 132 25.63 -36.27 13.32
C ARG A 132 25.14 -37.69 13.07
N PRO A 133 24.42 -37.96 11.97
CA PRO A 133 24.14 -39.34 11.56
C PRO A 133 25.47 -40.09 11.48
N GLY A 134 25.51 -41.27 12.11
CA GLY A 134 26.71 -42.10 12.15
C GLY A 134 27.27 -42.30 10.75
N ALA A 135 28.58 -42.07 10.60
CA ALA A 135 29.30 -42.48 9.42
C ALA A 135 29.01 -43.97 9.19
N ALA A 136 28.30 -44.29 8.10
CA ALA A 136 28.50 -45.59 7.48
C ALA A 136 30.01 -45.70 7.26
N ALA A 137 30.62 -46.73 7.84
CA ALA A 137 32.03 -46.99 7.69
C ALA A 137 32.35 -47.10 6.21
N ASP A 138 33.03 -46.11 5.66
CA ASP A 138 33.90 -46.27 4.51
C ASP A 138 35.08 -45.33 4.66
N GLY A 139 36.27 -45.91 4.51
CA GLY A 139 37.52 -45.28 4.85
C GLY A 139 37.92 -44.13 3.92
N SER A 140 38.99 -43.46 4.35
CA SER A 140 39.85 -42.51 3.64
C SER A 140 39.49 -41.01 3.71
N GLY A 141 40.34 -40.27 4.43
CA GLY A 141 41.08 -39.15 3.82
C GLY A 141 40.54 -37.72 3.97
N GLY A 142 41.01 -37.02 5.02
CA GLY A 142 41.69 -35.72 4.90
C GLY A 142 40.88 -34.45 4.60
N GLY A 143 41.23 -33.36 5.32
CA GLY A 143 41.04 -31.98 4.84
C GLY A 143 40.38 -31.04 5.83
N GLY A 144 41.19 -30.25 6.54
CA GLY A 144 40.72 -29.20 7.44
C GLY A 144 40.14 -27.98 6.73
N GLY A 145 39.37 -27.19 7.48
CA GLY A 145 38.85 -25.89 7.03
C GLY A 145 38.22 -25.13 8.18
N GLY A 146 39.01 -24.24 8.81
CA GLY A 146 38.53 -23.31 9.83
C GLY A 146 37.67 -22.21 9.22
N GLY A 147 36.43 -22.07 9.68
CA GLY A 147 35.52 -20.98 9.33
C GLY A 147 35.29 -20.03 10.50
N ARG A 148 36.01 -18.91 10.50
CA ARG A 148 35.87 -17.79 11.44
C ARG A 148 34.65 -16.96 11.02
N VAL A 149 33.56 -16.98 11.80
CA VAL A 149 32.40 -16.09 11.57
C VAL A 149 32.54 -14.87 12.47
N ARG A 150 32.76 -13.70 11.86
CA ARG A 150 32.65 -12.38 12.47
C ARG A 150 31.49 -11.69 11.76
N GLY A 151 30.37 -11.53 12.45
CA GLY A 151 29.25 -10.70 11.99
C GLY A 151 29.31 -9.35 12.71
N GLY A 152 29.38 -8.27 11.93
CA GLY A 152 29.02 -6.92 12.36
C GLY A 152 27.66 -6.55 11.81
#